data_AF-A0A5E7K1A7-F1
#
_entry.id   AF-A0A5E7K1A7-F1
#
_cell.length_a   1.000
_cell.length_b   1.000
_cell.length_c   1.000
_cell.angle_alpha   90.00
_cell.angle_beta   90.00
_cell.angle_gamma   90.00
#
_symmetry.space_group_name_H-M   'P 1'
#
loop_
_entity.id
_entity.type
_entity.pdbx_description
1 polymer ?
#
loop_
_entity_poly.entity_id
_entity_poly.type
_entity_poly.pdbx_seq_one_letter_code
_entity_poly.pdbx_strand_id
1 'polypeptide(L)'
;MRHRGPQYWLWVNKRFPTRIHDERLKDGRLVEVQARVTPSGEVQTFVGIYAENGTLMHEEFHDRRCVEHLATALNWGVQRARTILLENQPFCAPHRAQLTLGPVIVDATVLALRRMEMTDHEERKLKMRDANAEYAAAKSAMLVLMRSSSIDPSIWDAHRARLQQAIDRRVNVLRNYLP
;
A
#
# COMPACT_ATOMS: atom_id res chain seq x y z
N MET A 1 15.65 -5.97 19.10
CA MET A 1 15.93 -7.42 19.25
C MET A 1 14.68 -8.17 18.82
N ARG A 2 14.77 -9.32 18.13
CA ARG A 2 13.58 -10.08 17.69
C ARG A 2 13.02 -10.90 18.87
N HIS A 3 11.71 -10.79 19.12
CA HIS A 3 11.01 -11.60 20.11
C HIS A 3 10.63 -12.93 19.46
N ARG A 4 11.39 -13.99 19.76
CA ARG A 4 11.22 -15.32 19.15
C ARG A 4 10.02 -16.05 19.71
N GLY A 5 9.23 -16.66 18.83
CA GLY A 5 8.07 -17.48 19.17
C GLY A 5 8.40 -18.96 19.35
N PRO A 6 7.39 -19.77 19.70
CA PRO A 6 7.55 -21.21 19.91
C PRO A 6 8.04 -21.95 18.67
N GLN A 7 7.61 -21.53 17.48
CA GLN A 7 7.97 -22.18 16.22
C GLN A 7 9.47 -22.06 15.94
N TYR A 8 10.07 -20.89 16.21
CA TYR A 8 11.52 -20.73 16.17
C TYR A 8 12.23 -21.70 17.11
N TRP A 9 11.78 -21.80 18.37
CA TRP A 9 12.43 -22.64 19.37
C TRP A 9 12.27 -24.15 19.12
N LEU A 10 11.14 -24.57 18.55
CA LEU A 10 10.93 -25.96 18.11
C LEU A 10 11.81 -26.29 16.91
N TRP A 11 11.98 -25.34 16.01
CA TRP A 11 12.76 -25.54 14.80
C TRP A 11 14.27 -25.48 15.09
N VAL A 12 14.78 -24.52 15.86
CA VAL A 12 16.22 -24.23 15.97
C VAL A 12 17.03 -25.45 16.44
N ASN A 13 18.09 -25.78 15.71
CA ASN A 13 19.02 -26.83 16.10
C ASN A 13 20.43 -26.46 15.65
N LYS A 14 21.30 -26.14 16.60
CA LYS A 14 22.66 -25.66 16.36
C LYS A 14 23.58 -26.71 15.72
N ARG A 15 23.18 -27.99 15.68
CA ARG A 15 23.95 -29.06 15.04
C ARG A 15 23.88 -29.02 13.52
N PHE A 16 22.93 -28.28 12.95
CA PHE A 16 22.72 -28.22 11.51
C PHE A 16 23.17 -26.88 10.92
N PRO A 17 24.12 -26.87 9.97
CA PRO A 17 24.46 -25.68 9.23
C PRO A 17 23.23 -25.09 8.57
N THR A 18 23.02 -23.80 8.77
CA THR A 18 21.83 -23.10 8.32
C THR A 18 22.23 -21.94 7.41
N ARG A 19 21.52 -21.78 6.31
CA ARG A 19 21.60 -20.60 5.46
C ARG A 19 20.48 -19.64 5.82
N ILE A 20 20.78 -18.35 5.85
CA ILE A 20 19.88 -17.31 6.35
C ILE A 20 19.71 -16.26 5.28
N HIS A 21 18.49 -15.78 5.12
CA HIS A 21 18.12 -14.61 4.34
C HIS A 21 17.33 -13.67 5.26
N ASP A 22 17.90 -12.50 5.52
CA ASP A 22 17.26 -11.43 6.30
C ASP A 22 16.95 -10.26 5.37
N GLU A 23 15.70 -9.81 5.36
CA GLU A 23 15.22 -8.67 4.57
C GLU A 23 14.48 -7.69 5.50
N ARG A 24 14.74 -6.39 5.33
CA ARG A 24 13.95 -5.32 5.95
C ARG A 24 13.10 -4.66 4.88
N LEU A 25 11.79 -4.69 5.07
CA LEU A 25 10.82 -4.09 4.15
C LEU A 25 10.77 -2.57 4.30
N LYS A 26 10.19 -1.89 3.31
CA LYS A 26 10.08 -0.42 3.27
C LYS A 26 9.27 0.17 4.43
N ASP A 27 8.36 -0.61 4.99
CA ASP A 27 7.52 -0.25 6.14
C ASP A 27 8.15 -0.62 7.50
N GLY A 28 9.42 -1.05 7.50
CA GLY A 28 10.18 -1.36 8.71
C GLY A 28 10.00 -2.80 9.21
N ARG A 29 9.06 -3.57 8.65
CA ARG A 29 8.90 -5.01 8.99
C ARG A 29 10.16 -5.79 8.58
N LEU A 30 10.44 -6.84 9.33
CA LEU A 30 11.60 -7.71 9.17
C LEU A 30 11.15 -9.11 8.76
N VAL A 31 11.75 -9.63 7.70
CA VAL A 31 11.58 -11.01 7.24
C VAL A 31 12.88 -11.75 7.46
N GLU A 32 12.80 -12.91 8.08
CA GLU A 32 13.91 -13.83 8.29
C GLU A 32 13.51 -15.20 7.77
N VAL A 33 14.26 -15.69 6.80
CA VAL A 33 14.07 -17.01 6.21
C VAL A 33 15.34 -17.80 6.44
N GLN A 34 15.19 -18.98 7.01
CA GLN A 34 16.31 -19.88 7.25
C GLN A 34 16.05 -21.22 6.56
N ALA A 35 17.10 -21.82 6.00
CA ALA A 35 17.02 -23.15 5.40
C ALA A 35 18.17 -24.02 5.87
N ARG A 36 17.89 -25.31 6.12
CA ARG A 36 18.89 -26.29 6.53
C ARG A 36 18.61 -27.66 5.92
N VAL A 37 19.63 -28.51 5.90
CA VAL A 37 19.49 -29.92 5.55
C VAL A 37 19.52 -30.74 6.83
N THR A 38 18.58 -31.65 6.97
CA THR A 38 18.50 -32.59 8.10
C THR A 38 19.43 -33.80 7.87
N PRO A 39 19.72 -34.60 8.91
CA PRO A 39 20.51 -35.83 8.75
C PRO A 39 19.88 -36.86 7.80
N SER A 40 18.55 -36.85 7.65
CA SER A 40 17.81 -37.67 6.68
C SER A 40 17.94 -37.16 5.24
N GLY A 41 18.59 -36.01 5.01
CA GLY A 41 18.76 -35.39 3.70
C GLY A 41 17.59 -34.50 3.27
N GLU A 42 16.56 -34.34 4.11
CA GLU A 42 15.41 -33.48 3.82
C GLU A 42 15.76 -32.01 4.09
N VAL A 43 15.21 -31.11 3.27
CA VAL A 43 15.42 -29.67 3.44
C VAL A 43 14.31 -29.10 4.32
N GLN A 44 14.68 -28.38 5.36
CA GLN A 44 13.72 -27.67 6.20
C GLN A 44 13.87 -26.17 6.01
N THR A 45 12.75 -25.47 5.90
CA THR A 45 12.70 -24.00 5.81
C THR A 45 11.94 -23.44 6.99
N PHE A 46 12.51 -22.45 7.67
CA PHE A 46 11.83 -21.62 8.67
C PHE A 46 11.57 -20.23 8.08
N VAL A 47 10.41 -19.66 8.40
CA VAL A 47 9.97 -18.33 8.00
C VAL A 47 9.51 -17.58 9.24
N GLY A 48 10.15 -16.45 9.53
CA GLY A 48 9.79 -15.54 10.60
C GLY A 48 9.52 -14.13 10.07
N ILE A 49 8.44 -13.52 10.54
CA ILE A 49 8.05 -12.14 10.22
C ILE A 49 7.91 -11.39 11.55
N TYR A 50 8.56 -10.23 11.62
CA TYR A 50 8.61 -9.41 12.81
C TYR A 50 8.29 -7.96 12.47
N ALA A 51 7.66 -7.26 13.40
CA ALA A 51 7.47 -5.82 13.32
C ALA A 51 8.81 -5.09 13.46
N GLU A 52 8.83 -3.79 13.16
CA GLU A 52 10.03 -2.94 13.25
C GLU A 52 10.68 -2.97 14.64
N ASN A 53 9.86 -3.00 15.69
CA ASN A 53 10.32 -3.11 17.08
C ASN A 53 10.81 -4.52 17.46
N GLY A 54 10.72 -5.49 16.55
CA GLY A 54 11.08 -6.89 16.77
C GLY A 54 9.97 -7.77 17.32
N THR A 55 8.75 -7.25 17.51
CA THR A 55 7.59 -8.05 17.95
C THR A 55 7.28 -9.13 16.93
N LEU A 56 6.99 -10.34 17.41
CA LEU A 56 6.56 -11.46 16.57
C LEU A 56 5.24 -11.13 15.86
N MET A 57 5.23 -11.22 14.53
CA MET A 57 4.00 -11.17 13.74
C MET A 57 3.58 -12.56 13.26
N HIS A 58 4.53 -13.34 12.75
CA HIS A 58 4.28 -14.71 12.28
C HIS A 58 5.55 -15.55 12.31
N GLU A 59 5.42 -16.83 12.64
CA GLU A 59 6.47 -17.82 12.48
C GLU A 59 5.88 -19.14 12.01
N GLU A 60 6.58 -19.82 11.11
CA GLU A 60 6.27 -21.19 10.69
C GLU A 60 7.54 -21.89 10.18
N PHE A 61 7.52 -23.22 10.15
CA PHE A 61 8.55 -24.01 9.49
C PHE A 61 7.93 -25.16 8.70
N HIS A 62 8.66 -25.63 7.69
CA HIS A 62 8.19 -26.63 6.74
C HIS A 62 9.27 -27.66 6.43
N ASP A 63 8.85 -28.92 6.43
CA ASP A 63 9.65 -30.05 5.96
C ASP A 63 9.45 -30.22 4.45
N ARG A 64 10.46 -29.85 3.69
CA ARG A 64 10.45 -29.99 2.24
C ARG A 64 11.10 -31.32 1.87
N ARG A 65 10.23 -32.31 1.66
CA ARG A 65 10.59 -33.71 1.33
C ARG A 65 11.20 -33.87 -0.07
N CYS A 66 11.25 -32.81 -0.87
CA CYS A 66 11.87 -32.86 -2.18
C CYS A 66 13.39 -32.69 -2.03
N VAL A 67 14.18 -33.39 -2.85
CA VAL A 67 15.62 -33.11 -2.95
C VAL A 67 15.77 -31.79 -3.69
N GLU A 68 15.88 -30.69 -2.94
CA GLU A 68 16.02 -29.36 -3.50
C GLU A 68 17.22 -28.62 -2.92
N HIS A 69 17.80 -27.71 -3.69
CA HIS A 69 18.94 -26.92 -3.21
C HIS A 69 18.50 -25.93 -2.14
N LEU A 70 19.36 -25.67 -1.15
CA LEU A 70 19.09 -24.69 -0.07
C LEU A 70 18.70 -23.30 -0.61
N ALA A 71 19.27 -22.87 -1.75
CA ALA A 71 18.91 -21.61 -2.39
C ALA A 71 17.45 -21.59 -2.88
N THR A 72 16.97 -22.70 -3.44
CA THR A 72 15.56 -22.87 -3.84
C THR A 72 14.64 -22.84 -2.63
N ALA A 73 15.06 -23.51 -1.55
CA ALA A 73 14.31 -23.53 -0.29
C ALA A 73 14.22 -22.15 0.37
N LEU A 74 15.30 -21.36 0.33
CA LEU A 74 15.30 -19.96 0.77
C LEU A 74 14.39 -19.09 -0.09
N ASN A 75 14.52 -19.16 -1.42
CA ASN A 75 13.69 -18.37 -2.33
C ASN A 75 12.21 -18.66 -2.11
N TRP A 76 11.84 -19.92 -1.93
CA TRP A 76 10.47 -20.29 -1.58
C TRP A 76 10.05 -19.72 -0.23
N GLY A 77 10.90 -19.77 0.79
CA GLY A 77 10.59 -19.19 2.10
C GLY A 77 10.37 -17.67 2.03
N VAL A 78 11.12 -16.97 1.16
CA VAL A 78 10.91 -15.54 0.88
C VAL A 78 9.55 -15.31 0.21
N GLN A 79 9.19 -16.13 -0.79
CA GLN A 79 7.87 -16.03 -1.41
C GLN A 79 6.76 -16.33 -0.41
N ARG A 80 6.93 -17.34 0.46
CA ARG A 80 5.98 -17.68 1.50
C ARG A 80 5.80 -16.54 2.50
N ALA A 81 6.89 -15.90 2.92
CA ALA A 81 6.83 -14.70 3.76
C ALA A 81 6.02 -13.58 3.10
N ARG A 82 6.23 -13.33 1.79
CA ARG A 82 5.47 -12.34 1.02
C ARG A 82 3.99 -12.69 0.93
N THR A 83 3.65 -13.97 0.71
CA THR A 83 2.27 -14.44 0.73
C THR A 83 1.61 -14.17 2.08
N ILE A 84 2.26 -14.53 3.19
CA ILE A 84 1.75 -14.28 4.55
C ILE A 84 1.56 -12.78 4.81
N LEU A 85 2.49 -11.95 4.33
CA LEU A 85 2.39 -10.49 4.46
C LEU A 85 1.22 -9.90 3.69
N LEU A 86 0.90 -10.45 2.51
CA LEU A 86 -0.26 -10.05 1.70
C LEU A 86 -1.57 -10.54 2.32
N GLU A 87 -1.60 -11.79 2.80
CA GLU A 87 -2.77 -12.38 3.49
C GLU A 87 -3.11 -11.65 4.78
N ASN A 88 -2.09 -11.22 5.53
CA ASN A 88 -2.25 -10.47 6.79
C ASN A 88 -2.14 -8.95 6.60
N GLN A 89 -2.13 -8.47 5.36
CA GLN A 89 -2.17 -7.03 5.14
C GLN A 89 -3.53 -6.54 5.59
N PRO A 90 -3.62 -5.60 6.55
CA PRO A 90 -4.90 -4.97 6.83
C PRO A 90 -5.42 -4.41 5.50
N PHE A 91 -6.72 -4.59 5.24
CA PHE A 91 -7.36 -3.95 4.10
C PHE A 91 -7.16 -2.44 4.21
N CYS A 92 -6.13 -1.94 3.55
CA CYS A 92 -5.99 -0.54 3.24
C CYS A 92 -6.85 -0.32 2.02
N ALA A 93 -8.02 0.28 2.22
CA ALA A 93 -8.83 0.76 1.11
C ALA A 93 -7.89 1.45 0.11
N PRO A 94 -7.85 1.03 -1.17
CA PRO A 94 -6.88 1.53 -2.16
C PRO A 94 -7.00 3.04 -2.36
N HIS A 95 -8.12 3.61 -1.94
CA HIS A 95 -8.37 5.00 -1.72
C HIS A 95 -8.11 5.31 -0.24
N ARG A 96 -7.02 6.05 0.03
CA ARG A 96 -6.84 6.84 1.25
C ARG A 96 -8.20 7.32 1.74
N ALA A 97 -8.59 7.01 2.98
CA ALA A 97 -9.89 7.39 3.54
C ALA A 97 -10.18 8.84 3.13
N GLN A 98 -11.18 9.03 2.29
CA GLN A 98 -11.47 10.32 1.70
C GLN A 98 -12.10 11.16 2.82
N LEU A 99 -11.25 11.86 3.59
CA LEU A 99 -11.68 12.74 4.69
C LEU A 99 -12.53 13.92 4.21
N THR A 100 -12.58 14.11 2.89
CA THR A 100 -13.54 14.96 2.20
C THR A 100 -14.40 14.06 1.33
N LEU A 101 -15.71 14.01 1.59
CA LEU A 101 -16.68 13.45 0.64
C LEU A 101 -16.32 13.97 -0.75
N GLY A 102 -16.06 13.06 -1.70
CA GLY A 102 -15.99 13.44 -3.10
C GLY A 102 -17.29 14.13 -3.49
N PRO A 103 -17.31 14.91 -4.59
CA PRO A 103 -18.56 15.42 -5.10
C PRO A 103 -19.56 14.26 -5.19
N VAL A 104 -20.75 14.42 -4.61
CA VAL A 104 -21.79 13.39 -4.66
C VAL A 104 -22.18 13.22 -6.12
N ILE A 105 -21.71 12.16 -6.75
CA ILE A 105 -22.05 11.83 -8.13
C ILE A 105 -23.42 11.16 -8.11
N VAL A 106 -24.45 11.97 -8.31
CA VAL A 106 -25.84 11.51 -8.43
C VAL A 106 -26.14 10.85 -9.78
N ASP A 107 -25.32 11.10 -10.80
CA ASP A 107 -25.51 10.54 -12.14
C ASP A 107 -25.07 9.07 -12.20
N ALA A 108 -26.04 8.17 -12.35
CA ALA A 108 -25.84 6.72 -12.40
C ALA A 108 -24.93 6.28 -13.56
N THR A 109 -24.93 7.00 -14.67
CA THR A 109 -24.12 6.72 -15.87
C THR A 109 -22.65 7.06 -15.62
N VAL A 110 -22.39 8.22 -15.01
CA VAL A 110 -21.05 8.63 -14.59
C VAL A 110 -20.49 7.67 -13.55
N LEU A 111 -21.34 7.17 -12.66
CA LEU A 111 -20.99 6.22 -11.62
C LEU A 111 -20.72 4.81 -12.17
N ALA A 112 -21.47 4.37 -13.19
CA ALA A 112 -21.22 3.12 -13.90
C ALA A 112 -19.89 3.15 -14.68
N LEU A 113 -19.61 4.22 -15.43
CA LEU A 113 -18.35 4.39 -16.15
C LEU A 113 -17.12 4.36 -15.22
N ARG A 114 -17.26 4.88 -13.99
CA ARG A 114 -16.21 4.84 -12.97
C ARG A 114 -15.98 3.47 -12.34
N ARG A 115 -16.93 2.54 -12.49
CA ARG A 115 -16.88 1.17 -11.96
C ARG A 115 -16.40 0.14 -12.99
N MET A 116 -16.28 0.51 -14.26
CA MET A 116 -15.74 -0.37 -15.29
C MET A 116 -14.22 -0.50 -15.14
N GLU A 117 -13.66 -1.65 -15.51
CA GLU A 117 -12.21 -1.83 -15.66
C GLU A 117 -11.72 -0.87 -16.74
N MET A 118 -11.11 0.23 -16.31
CA MET A 118 -10.54 1.25 -17.19
C MET A 118 -9.06 0.99 -17.35
N THR A 119 -8.55 1.29 -18.55
CA THR A 119 -7.09 1.40 -18.74
C THR A 119 -6.54 2.58 -17.93
N ASP A 120 -5.28 2.52 -17.53
CA ASP A 120 -4.59 3.62 -16.82
C ASP A 120 -4.76 4.98 -17.52
N HIS A 121 -4.80 4.97 -18.86
CA HIS A 121 -4.97 6.17 -19.67
C HIS A 121 -6.35 6.80 -19.48
N GLU A 122 -7.41 5.99 -19.48
CA GLU A 122 -8.80 6.44 -19.32
C GLU A 122 -9.04 6.96 -17.90
N GLU A 123 -8.49 6.28 -16.89
CA GLU A 123 -8.58 6.72 -15.51
C GLU A 123 -7.88 8.08 -15.31
N ARG A 124 -6.69 8.26 -15.88
CA ARG A 124 -5.97 9.54 -15.86
C ARG A 124 -6.78 10.64 -16.57
N LYS A 125 -7.42 10.34 -17.70
CA LYS A 125 -8.21 11.31 -18.48
C LYS A 125 -9.43 11.78 -17.68
N LEU A 126 -10.06 10.86 -16.96
CA LEU A 126 -11.17 11.17 -16.06
C LEU A 126 -10.71 12.06 -14.90
N LYS A 127 -9.58 11.73 -14.24
CA LYS A 127 -8.99 12.53 -13.15
C LYS A 127 -8.67 13.96 -13.61
N MET A 128 -8.13 14.11 -14.84
CA MET A 128 -7.89 15.42 -15.44
C MET A 128 -9.19 16.21 -15.65
N ARG A 129 -10.22 15.58 -16.20
CA ARG A 129 -11.52 16.21 -16.43
C ARG A 129 -12.16 16.69 -15.14
N ASP A 130 -12.15 15.85 -14.11
CA ASP A 130 -12.69 16.18 -12.78
C ASP A 130 -11.95 17.36 -12.14
N ALA A 131 -10.61 17.34 -12.14
CA ALA A 131 -9.81 18.44 -11.58
C ALA A 131 -10.02 19.76 -12.32
N ASN A 132 -10.19 19.72 -13.65
CA ASN A 132 -10.52 20.91 -14.43
C ASN A 132 -11.93 21.45 -14.11
N ALA A 133 -12.91 20.56 -13.92
CA ALA A 133 -14.27 20.95 -13.55
C ALA A 133 -14.32 21.58 -12.15
N GLU A 134 -13.63 20.99 -11.17
CA GLU A 134 -13.52 21.53 -9.80
C GLU A 134 -12.88 22.92 -9.79
N TYR A 135 -11.79 23.11 -10.55
CA TYR A 135 -11.15 24.42 -10.72
C TYR A 135 -12.08 25.46 -11.35
N ALA A 136 -12.79 25.09 -12.43
CA ALA A 136 -13.73 25.99 -13.10
C ALA A 136 -14.86 26.42 -12.15
N ALA A 137 -15.42 25.47 -11.39
CA ALA A 137 -16.46 25.74 -10.41
C ALA A 137 -15.94 26.67 -9.29
N ALA A 138 -14.79 26.36 -8.69
CA ALA A 138 -14.20 27.18 -7.63
C ALA A 138 -13.87 28.61 -8.11
N LYS A 139 -13.31 28.74 -9.32
CA LYS A 139 -13.02 30.04 -9.95
C LYS A 139 -14.30 30.83 -10.17
N SER A 140 -15.36 30.21 -10.70
CA SER A 140 -16.63 30.89 -10.95
C SER A 140 -17.27 31.37 -9.64
N ALA A 141 -17.24 30.55 -8.59
CA ALA A 141 -17.76 30.91 -7.27
C ALA A 141 -16.98 32.08 -6.65
N MET A 142 -15.64 32.10 -6.79
CA MET A 142 -14.80 33.21 -6.33
C MET A 142 -15.12 34.50 -7.08
N LEU A 143 -15.33 34.44 -8.41
CA LEU A 143 -15.71 35.61 -9.20
C LEU A 143 -17.09 36.15 -8.85
N VAL A 144 -18.05 35.26 -8.53
CA VAL A 144 -19.36 35.67 -8.04
C VAL A 144 -19.22 36.38 -6.69
N LEU A 145 -18.43 35.82 -5.77
CA LEU A 145 -18.17 36.44 -4.47
C LEU A 145 -17.52 37.83 -4.62
N MET A 146 -16.50 37.96 -5.47
CA MET A 146 -15.82 39.24 -5.75
C MET A 146 -16.73 40.32 -6.34
N ARG A 147 -17.84 39.94 -6.97
CA ARG A 147 -18.83 40.89 -7.52
C ARG A 147 -19.88 41.34 -6.50
N SER A 148 -19.91 40.75 -5.31
CA SER A 148 -20.84 41.14 -4.26
C SER A 148 -20.41 42.45 -3.59
N SER A 149 -21.38 43.22 -3.11
CA SER A 149 -21.16 44.56 -2.55
C SER A 149 -20.55 44.56 -1.14
N SER A 150 -20.67 43.46 -0.41
CA SER A 150 -20.10 43.28 0.93
C SER A 150 -19.80 41.80 1.14
N ILE A 151 -18.59 41.48 1.59
CA ILE A 151 -18.11 40.10 1.75
C ILE A 151 -17.67 39.90 3.20
N ASP A 152 -18.17 38.84 3.83
CA ASP A 152 -17.68 38.37 5.12
C ASP A 152 -16.25 37.79 4.97
N PRO A 153 -15.28 38.21 5.81
CA PRO A 153 -13.91 37.70 5.77
C PRO A 153 -13.81 36.16 5.85
N SER A 154 -14.67 35.51 6.63
CA SER A 154 -14.67 34.05 6.79
C SER A 154 -15.11 33.32 5.51
N ILE A 155 -16.10 33.88 4.79
CA ILE A 155 -16.57 33.36 3.51
C ILE A 155 -15.49 33.59 2.45
N TRP A 156 -14.86 34.75 2.44
CA TRP A 156 -13.71 35.03 1.56
C TRP A 156 -12.59 34.01 1.73
N ASP A 157 -12.18 33.74 2.96
CA ASP A 157 -11.10 32.81 3.26
C ASP A 157 -11.48 31.37 2.86
N ALA A 158 -12.72 30.95 3.07
CA ALA A 158 -13.21 29.65 2.62
C ALA A 158 -13.18 29.50 1.09
N HIS A 159 -13.65 30.51 0.35
CA HIS A 159 -13.62 30.51 -1.12
C HIS A 159 -12.19 30.57 -1.67
N ARG A 160 -11.31 31.35 -1.04
CA ARG A 160 -9.88 31.42 -1.37
C ARG A 160 -9.18 30.09 -1.16
N ALA A 161 -9.39 29.45 -0.01
CA ALA A 161 -8.83 28.14 0.30
C ALA A 161 -9.31 27.07 -0.69
N ARG A 162 -10.61 27.08 -1.02
CA ARG A 162 -11.20 26.15 -1.99
C ARG A 162 -10.62 26.33 -3.40
N LEU A 163 -10.40 27.57 -3.85
CA LEU A 163 -9.75 27.86 -5.12
C LEU A 163 -8.29 27.37 -5.13
N GLN A 164 -7.54 27.61 -4.06
CA GLN A 164 -6.15 27.15 -3.94
C GLN A 164 -6.06 25.62 -4.01
N GLN A 165 -6.89 24.91 -3.26
CA GLN A 165 -6.96 23.43 -3.29
C GLN A 165 -7.27 22.90 -4.70
N ALA A 166 -8.17 23.57 -5.44
CA ALA A 166 -8.50 23.18 -6.80
C ALA A 166 -7.33 23.41 -7.79
N ILE A 167 -6.56 24.49 -7.62
CA ILE A 167 -5.34 24.76 -8.39
C ILE A 167 -4.29 23.69 -8.11
N ASP A 168 -4.01 23.40 -6.85
CA ASP A 168 -3.00 22.41 -6.45
C ASP A 168 -3.35 21.02 -6.98
N ARG A 169 -4.62 20.63 -6.88
CA ARG A 169 -5.13 19.36 -7.43
C ARG A 169 -4.95 19.29 -8.94
N ARG A 170 -5.29 20.35 -9.68
CA ARG A 170 -5.14 20.42 -11.14
C ARG A 170 -3.67 20.31 -11.56
N VAL A 171 -2.77 21.02 -10.87
CA VAL A 171 -1.31 20.97 -11.14
C VAL A 171 -0.75 19.58 -10.84
N ASN A 172 -1.17 18.95 -9.74
CA ASN A 172 -0.76 17.59 -9.38
C ASN A 172 -1.19 16.58 -10.45
N VAL A 173 -2.44 16.65 -10.91
CA VAL A 173 -2.94 15.77 -11.98
C VAL A 173 -2.16 16.00 -13.28
N LEU A 174 -1.90 17.25 -13.68
CA LEU A 174 -1.09 17.57 -14.87
C LEU A 174 0.32 16.96 -14.81
N ARG A 175 1.02 17.10 -13.67
CA ARG A 175 2.36 16.54 -13.46
C ARG A 175 2.39 15.01 -13.49
N ASN A 176 1.29 14.38 -13.09
CA ASN A 176 1.18 12.91 -13.12
C ASN A 176 0.59 12.39 -14.44
N TYR A 177 0.04 13.27 -15.29
CA TYR A 177 -0.56 12.93 -16.57
C TYR A 177 0.44 12.95 -17.72
N LEU A 178 1.41 13.87 -17.68
CA LEU A 178 2.52 13.96 -18.62
C LEU A 178 3.75 13.28 -18.00
N PRO A 179 4.15 12.07 -18.44
CA PRO A 179 5.44 11.51 -18.06
C PRO A 179 6.61 12.35 -18.60
#